data_AF-A0A2D0HE57-F1
#
_entry.id   AF-A0A2D0HE57-F1
#
_cell.length_a   1.000
_cell.length_b   1.000
_cell.length_c   1.000
_cell.angle_alpha   90.00
_cell.angle_beta   90.00
_cell.angle_gamma   90.00
#
_symmetry.space_group_name_H-M   'P 1'
#
loop_
_entity.id
_entity.type
_entity.pdbx_description
1 polymer ?
#
loop_
_entity_poly.entity_id
_entity_poly.type
_entity_poly.pdbx_seq_one_letter_code
_entity_poly.pdbx_strand_id
1 'polypeptide(L)'
;MLGMNIVCSRSSEYHAQKLASPQWQKLLFVEQGNKTKIVRRHLEVCVFSCLMAELRSGDICVKGSENYADHQEQLLLWSECLPLIEQYCADLAFANNAACFVKQLKSWLTETAAVMDAGYPDNRQLIINYLGEPVLKKSVRHELSPAAKVLLEAVEKLF
;
A
#
# COMPACT_ATOMS: atom_id res chain seq x y z
N MET A 1 -5.68 34.23 -28.28
CA MET A 1 -4.28 33.91 -27.96
C MET A 1 -4.00 32.52 -28.51
N LEU A 2 -3.19 32.44 -29.57
CA LEU A 2 -3.08 31.27 -30.47
C LEU A 2 -2.54 30.04 -29.73
N GLY A 3 -3.36 28.98 -29.62
CA GLY A 3 -2.91 27.69 -29.13
C GLY A 3 -1.96 27.05 -30.15
N MET A 4 -0.70 26.89 -29.77
CA MET A 4 0.27 26.11 -30.55
C MET A 4 -0.11 24.63 -30.47
N ASN A 5 -0.70 24.12 -31.56
CA ASN A 5 -0.96 22.69 -31.74
C ASN A 5 0.35 21.99 -32.07
N ILE A 6 0.64 20.91 -31.34
CA ILE A 6 1.85 20.12 -31.52
C ILE A 6 1.63 19.17 -32.71
N VAL A 7 2.50 19.25 -33.71
CA VAL A 7 2.51 18.28 -34.82
C VAL A 7 3.18 17.01 -34.30
N CYS A 8 2.46 15.90 -34.32
CA CYS A 8 2.93 14.66 -33.74
C CYS A 8 3.83 13.91 -34.73
N SER A 9 4.93 13.33 -34.24
CA SER A 9 5.70 12.32 -34.97
C SER A 9 5.15 10.93 -34.63
N ARG A 10 5.29 9.95 -35.54
CA ARG A 10 4.77 8.57 -35.34
C ARG A 10 5.14 7.98 -33.97
N SER A 11 6.36 8.23 -33.47
CA SER A 11 6.79 7.76 -32.15
C SER A 11 6.01 8.37 -30.98
N SER A 12 5.64 9.65 -31.06
CA SER A 12 4.85 10.33 -30.02
C SER A 12 3.37 9.91 -30.04
N GLU A 13 2.84 9.42 -31.16
CA GLU A 13 1.48 8.89 -31.28
C GLU A 13 1.33 7.57 -30.53
N TYR A 14 2.30 6.66 -30.64
CA TYR A 14 2.27 5.35 -29.97
C TYR A 14 2.27 5.46 -28.44
N HIS A 15 3.05 6.38 -27.87
CA HIS A 15 3.09 6.57 -26.42
C HIS A 15 1.81 7.18 -25.85
N ALA A 16 1.22 8.15 -26.56
CA ALA A 16 -0.06 8.75 -26.16
C ALA A 16 -1.22 7.74 -26.28
N GLN A 17 -1.21 6.88 -27.30
CA GLN A 17 -2.23 5.82 -27.47
C GLN A 17 -2.21 4.77 -26.36
N LYS A 18 -1.04 4.47 -25.78
CA LYS A 18 -0.91 3.48 -24.70
C LYS A 18 -1.43 4.01 -23.35
N LEU A 19 -1.38 5.33 -23.14
CA LEU A 19 -1.84 5.98 -21.91
C LEU A 19 -3.35 6.29 -21.94
N ALA A 20 -3.88 6.67 -23.10
CA ALA A 20 -5.21 7.26 -23.23
C ALA A 20 -6.26 6.22 -23.64
N SER A 21 -7.40 6.22 -22.93
CA SER A 21 -8.56 5.41 -23.30
C SER A 21 -9.09 5.79 -24.70
N PRO A 22 -9.85 4.91 -25.38
CA PRO A 22 -10.38 5.18 -26.72
C PRO A 22 -11.24 6.46 -26.79
N GLN A 23 -11.84 6.87 -25.67
CA GLN A 23 -12.61 8.11 -25.57
C GLN A 23 -11.70 9.34 -25.57
N TRP A 24 -10.59 9.29 -24.83
CA TRP A 24 -9.58 10.35 -24.83
C TRP A 24 -8.88 10.48 -26.19
N GLN A 25 -8.57 9.37 -26.85
CA GLN A 25 -7.92 9.41 -28.18
C GLN A 25 -8.71 10.25 -29.20
N LYS A 26 -10.04 10.19 -29.19
CA LYS A 26 -10.90 11.00 -30.08
C LYS A 26 -10.80 12.51 -29.80
N LEU A 27 -10.51 12.90 -28.57
CA LEU A 27 -10.38 14.30 -28.15
C LEU A 27 -8.95 14.82 -28.33
N LEU A 28 -7.96 13.93 -28.26
CA LEU A 28 -6.54 14.27 -28.35
C LEU A 28 -6.10 14.52 -29.79
N PHE A 29 -6.55 13.68 -30.73
CA PHE A 29 -6.12 13.72 -32.11
C PHE A 29 -7.13 14.45 -32.99
N VAL A 30 -6.66 15.46 -33.71
CA VAL A 30 -7.44 16.19 -34.71
C VAL A 30 -6.71 16.11 -36.04
N GLU A 31 -7.42 15.65 -37.07
CA GLU A 31 -6.92 15.63 -38.44
C GLU A 31 -6.98 17.05 -39.03
N GLN A 32 -5.82 17.57 -39.44
CA GLN A 32 -5.72 18.87 -40.12
C GLN A 32 -4.95 18.69 -41.44
N GLY A 33 -5.69 18.38 -42.51
CA GLY A 33 -5.11 18.07 -43.82
C GLY A 33 -4.46 16.68 -43.80
N ASN A 34 -3.21 16.58 -44.28
CA ASN A 34 -2.46 15.31 -44.33
C ASN A 34 -1.58 15.08 -43.09
N LYS A 35 -1.93 15.70 -41.95
CA LYS A 35 -1.15 15.67 -40.71
C LYS A 35 -2.09 15.55 -39.51
N THR A 36 -1.86 14.54 -38.68
CA THR A 36 -2.48 14.39 -37.37
C THR A 36 -1.84 15.37 -36.39
N LYS A 37 -2.66 16.15 -35.69
CA LYS A 37 -2.20 17.09 -34.66
C LYS A 37 -2.77 16.71 -33.30
N ILE A 38 -1.98 16.95 -32.25
CA ILE A 38 -2.44 16.81 -30.87
C ILE A 38 -2.90 18.16 -30.34
N VAL A 39 -4.11 18.17 -29.77
CA VAL A 39 -4.60 19.33 -29.02
C VAL A 39 -3.94 19.33 -27.65
N ARG A 40 -2.94 20.20 -27.47
CA ARG A 40 -2.12 20.29 -26.26
C ARG A 40 -2.95 20.37 -24.97
N ARG A 41 -3.99 21.20 -24.96
CA ARG A 41 -4.85 21.37 -23.78
C ARG A 41 -5.58 20.09 -23.38
N HIS A 42 -6.01 19.27 -24.36
CA HIS A 42 -6.65 17.99 -24.09
C HIS A 42 -5.63 16.94 -23.62
N LEU A 43 -4.41 16.98 -24.16
CA LEU A 43 -3.32 16.12 -23.70
C LEU A 43 -2.98 16.37 -22.24
N GLU A 44 -2.83 17.64 -21.84
CA GLU A 44 -2.53 18.01 -20.46
C GLU A 44 -3.62 17.48 -19.51
N VAL A 45 -4.90 17.70 -19.82
CA VAL A 45 -6.01 17.20 -18.98
C VAL A 45 -6.05 15.66 -18.95
N CYS A 46 -5.80 14.98 -20.07
CA CYS A 46 -5.74 13.52 -20.11
C CYS A 46 -4.62 13.00 -19.19
N VAL A 47 -3.42 13.56 -19.29
CA VAL A 47 -2.26 13.16 -18.48
C VAL A 47 -2.54 13.39 -16.99
N PHE A 48 -3.07 14.54 -16.60
CA PHE A 48 -3.42 14.80 -15.19
C PHE A 48 -4.53 13.89 -14.68
N SER A 49 -5.51 13.55 -15.52
CA SER A 49 -6.59 12.64 -15.15
C SER A 49 -6.09 11.22 -14.92
N CYS A 50 -5.21 10.72 -15.80
CA CYS A 50 -4.53 9.43 -15.62
C CYS A 50 -3.69 9.45 -14.35
N LEU A 51 -2.86 10.47 -14.15
CA LEU A 51 -2.00 10.60 -12.97
C LEU A 51 -2.82 10.64 -11.66
N MET A 52 -3.97 11.33 -11.64
CA MET A 52 -4.87 11.33 -10.49
C MET A 52 -5.47 9.95 -10.21
N ALA A 53 -5.85 9.21 -11.26
CA ALA A 53 -6.38 7.86 -11.11
C ALA A 53 -5.33 6.90 -10.49
N GLU A 54 -4.09 6.95 -10.98
CA GLU A 54 -2.97 6.13 -10.48
C GLU A 54 -2.56 6.53 -9.04
N LEU A 55 -2.61 7.82 -8.70
CA LEU A 55 -2.41 8.28 -7.33
C LEU A 55 -3.52 7.78 -6.39
N ARG A 56 -4.76 7.69 -6.89
CA ARG A 56 -5.92 7.23 -6.10
C ARG A 56 -5.95 5.71 -5.93
N SER A 57 -5.52 4.94 -6.93
CA SER A 57 -5.35 3.49 -6.83
C SER A 57 -4.15 3.11 -5.95
N GLY A 58 -3.18 4.03 -5.81
CA GLY A 58 -1.95 3.80 -5.06
C GLY A 58 -0.82 3.18 -5.89
N ASP A 59 -1.01 3.06 -7.22
CA ASP A 59 0.00 2.56 -8.15
C ASP A 59 1.18 3.54 -8.31
N ILE A 60 0.92 4.84 -8.10
CA ILE A 60 1.92 5.89 -8.04
C ILE A 60 1.85 6.57 -6.67
N CYS A 61 3.01 6.88 -6.09
CA CYS A 61 3.10 7.68 -4.88
C CYS A 61 4.16 8.79 -5.04
N VAL A 62 3.97 9.89 -4.31
CA VAL A 62 4.95 10.97 -4.23
C VAL A 62 5.84 10.71 -3.03
N LYS A 63 7.14 10.52 -3.26
CA LYS A 63 8.10 10.32 -2.16
C LYS A 63 8.12 11.54 -1.24
N GLY A 64 8.04 11.33 0.07
CA GLY A 64 8.03 12.41 1.06
C GLY A 64 6.66 13.07 1.24
N SER A 65 5.59 12.53 0.64
CA SER A 65 4.23 13.03 0.83
C SER A 65 3.75 12.89 2.28
N GLU A 66 4.27 11.90 3.00
CA GLU A 66 4.00 11.67 4.42
C GLU A 66 4.37 12.86 5.31
N ASN A 67 5.37 13.67 4.91
CA ASN A 67 5.76 14.87 5.65
C ASN A 67 4.73 16.01 5.56
N TYR A 68 3.79 15.90 4.62
CA TYR A 68 2.75 16.91 4.36
C TYR A 68 1.34 16.40 4.67
N ALA A 69 1.19 15.13 5.03
CA ALA A 69 -0.09 14.59 5.47
C ALA A 69 -0.29 14.90 6.95
N ASP A 70 -1.33 15.66 7.29
CA ASP A 70 -1.74 15.72 8.70
C ASP A 70 -2.55 14.47 9.03
N HIS A 71 -1.91 13.53 9.73
CA HIS A 71 -2.56 12.30 10.16
C HIS A 71 -3.73 12.55 11.12
N GLN A 72 -3.81 13.72 11.76
CA GLN A 72 -4.93 14.07 12.65
C GLN A 72 -6.23 14.25 11.87
N GLU A 73 -6.17 14.72 10.62
CA GLU A 73 -7.35 14.85 9.75
C GLU A 73 -7.96 13.48 9.38
N GLN A 74 -7.19 12.40 9.53
CA GLN A 74 -7.65 11.03 9.27
C GLN A 74 -8.26 10.37 10.50
N LEU A 75 -8.16 10.99 11.68
CA LEU A 75 -8.72 10.47 12.92
C LEU A 75 -10.14 10.97 13.15
N LEU A 76 -10.94 10.15 13.84
CA LEU A 76 -12.27 10.56 14.29
C LEU A 76 -12.15 11.68 15.32
N LEU A 77 -13.07 12.64 15.25
CA LEU A 77 -13.19 13.66 16.28
C LEU A 77 -13.52 13.02 17.63
N TRP A 78 -13.03 13.61 18.72
CA TRP A 78 -13.24 13.05 20.06
C TRP A 78 -14.72 12.86 20.42
N SER A 79 -15.58 13.77 19.96
CA SER A 79 -17.04 13.68 20.13
C SER A 79 -17.67 12.46 19.45
N GLU A 80 -17.11 12.02 18.32
CA GLU A 80 -17.55 10.84 17.59
C GLU A 80 -16.90 9.56 18.13
N CYS A 81 -15.68 9.67 18.66
CA CYS A 81 -14.94 8.55 19.24
C CYS A 81 -15.56 8.08 20.57
N LEU A 82 -15.87 8.99 21.50
CA LEU A 82 -16.39 8.67 22.83
C LEU A 82 -17.53 7.62 22.87
N PRO A 83 -18.61 7.74 22.07
CA PRO A 83 -19.68 6.74 22.07
C PRO A 83 -19.26 5.38 21.50
N LEU A 84 -18.18 5.31 20.70
CA LEU A 84 -17.70 4.08 20.06
C LEU A 84 -16.70 3.30 20.92
N ILE A 85 -16.08 3.95 21.92
CA ILE A 85 -15.00 3.35 22.73
C ILE A 85 -15.47 2.07 23.44
N GLU A 86 -16.68 2.07 24.01
CA GLU A 86 -17.16 0.91 24.77
C GLU A 86 -17.32 -0.33 23.88
N GLN A 87 -17.95 -0.18 22.71
CA GLN A 87 -18.10 -1.26 21.74
C GLN A 87 -16.73 -1.70 21.19
N TYR A 88 -15.86 -0.77 20.85
CA TYR A 88 -14.53 -1.06 20.34
C TYR A 88 -13.67 -1.85 21.34
N CYS A 89 -13.70 -1.46 22.62
CA CYS A 89 -13.03 -2.19 23.69
C CYS A 89 -13.62 -3.59 23.86
N ALA A 90 -14.94 -3.76 23.76
CA ALA A 90 -15.59 -5.06 23.84
C ALA A 90 -15.16 -5.99 22.69
N ASP A 91 -15.14 -5.48 21.45
CA ASP A 91 -14.75 -6.25 20.25
C ASP A 91 -13.30 -6.74 20.32
N LEU A 92 -12.42 -5.95 20.91
CA LEU A 92 -11.01 -6.28 21.12
C LEU A 92 -10.72 -7.03 22.43
N ALA A 93 -11.75 -7.32 23.22
CA ALA A 93 -11.63 -7.89 24.57
C ALA A 93 -10.68 -7.09 25.49
N PHE A 94 -10.67 -5.77 25.33
CA PHE A 94 -9.93 -4.84 26.18
C PHE A 94 -10.82 -4.22 27.24
N ALA A 95 -10.24 -3.90 28.40
CA ALA A 95 -10.93 -3.12 29.40
C ALA A 95 -11.18 -1.68 28.90
N ASN A 96 -12.40 -1.19 29.05
CA ASN A 96 -12.81 0.17 28.69
C ASN A 96 -12.32 1.27 29.67
N ASN A 97 -11.62 0.87 30.75
CA ASN A 97 -11.03 1.77 31.72
C ASN A 97 -9.50 1.76 31.59
N ALA A 98 -8.89 2.95 31.54
CA ALA A 98 -7.44 3.13 31.41
C ALA A 98 -6.62 2.33 32.43
N ALA A 99 -7.00 2.31 33.71
CA ALA A 99 -6.25 1.61 34.76
C ALA A 99 -6.29 0.09 34.55
N CYS A 100 -7.47 -0.45 34.22
CA CYS A 100 -7.65 -1.86 33.92
C CYS A 100 -6.94 -2.26 32.62
N PHE A 101 -7.01 -1.41 31.59
CA PHE A 101 -6.33 -1.62 30.31
C PHE A 101 -4.81 -1.71 30.49
N VAL A 102 -4.21 -0.75 31.21
CA VAL A 102 -2.77 -0.78 31.50
C VAL A 102 -2.38 -2.02 32.30
N LYS A 103 -3.19 -2.41 33.29
CA LYS A 103 -2.95 -3.64 34.06
C LYS A 103 -3.02 -4.88 33.18
N GLN A 104 -4.04 -5.00 32.33
CA GLN A 104 -4.22 -6.10 31.38
C GLN A 104 -3.04 -6.19 30.42
N LEU A 105 -2.64 -5.06 29.82
CA LEU A 105 -1.52 -5.00 28.88
C LEU A 105 -0.20 -5.40 29.54
N LYS A 106 0.09 -4.88 30.74
CA LYS A 106 1.28 -5.26 31.51
C LYS A 106 1.29 -6.75 31.83
N SER A 107 0.16 -7.30 32.28
CA SER A 107 0.04 -8.73 32.57
C SER A 107 0.31 -9.55 31.32
N TRP A 108 -0.33 -9.22 30.20
CA TRP A 108 -0.18 -9.95 28.93
C TRP A 108 1.26 -9.91 28.41
N LEU A 109 1.91 -8.74 28.41
CA LEU A 109 3.31 -8.60 28.00
C LEU A 109 4.26 -9.36 28.93
N THR A 110 4.03 -9.32 30.24
CA THR A 110 4.88 -10.01 31.23
C THR A 110 4.74 -11.52 31.11
N GLU A 111 3.51 -12.02 30.97
CA GLU A 111 3.23 -13.44 30.77
C GLU A 111 3.82 -13.94 29.46
N THR A 112 3.62 -13.20 28.37
CA THR A 112 4.21 -13.53 27.07
C THR A 112 5.74 -13.55 27.15
N ALA A 113 6.35 -12.55 27.79
CA ALA A 113 7.79 -12.54 28.00
C ALA A 113 8.27 -13.76 28.80
N ALA A 114 7.58 -14.11 29.90
CA ALA A 114 7.92 -15.28 30.71
C ALA A 114 7.80 -16.60 29.92
N VAL A 115 6.77 -16.74 29.08
CA VAL A 115 6.60 -17.89 28.19
C VAL A 115 7.71 -17.95 27.15
N MET A 116 8.07 -16.81 26.54
CA MET A 116 9.15 -16.73 25.56
C MET A 116 10.51 -17.04 26.19
N ASP A 117 10.79 -16.53 27.38
CA ASP A 117 12.01 -16.82 28.13
C ASP A 117 12.11 -18.30 28.51
N ALA A 118 10.99 -18.90 28.95
CA ALA A 118 10.94 -20.33 29.27
C ALA A 118 11.12 -21.21 28.02
N GLY A 119 10.62 -20.77 26.86
CA GLY A 119 10.77 -21.46 25.57
C GLY A 119 12.08 -21.17 24.84
N TYR A 120 12.87 -20.18 25.29
CA TYR A 120 14.13 -19.81 24.66
C TYR A 120 15.16 -20.97 24.58
N PRO A 121 15.33 -21.85 25.59
CA PRO A 121 16.24 -22.99 25.49
C PRO A 121 15.94 -23.92 24.29
N ASP A 122 14.68 -24.00 23.88
CA ASP A 122 14.25 -24.80 22.73
C ASP A 122 14.36 -24.03 21.39
N ASN A 123 14.54 -22.72 21.44
CA ASN A 123 14.64 -21.87 20.25
C ASN A 123 16.03 -21.99 19.60
N ARG A 124 16.13 -22.88 18.61
CA ARG A 124 17.39 -23.13 17.88
C ARG A 124 17.77 -22.01 16.91
N GLN A 125 16.86 -21.09 16.60
CA GLN A 125 17.04 -20.07 15.56
C GLN A 125 17.52 -18.74 16.14
N LEU A 126 16.96 -18.30 17.28
CA LEU A 126 17.37 -17.07 17.95
C LEU A 126 18.37 -17.39 19.06
N ILE A 127 19.59 -16.87 18.97
CA ILE A 127 20.65 -17.10 19.97
C ILE A 127 21.20 -15.76 20.43
N ILE A 128 21.25 -15.57 21.75
CA ILE A 128 21.97 -14.49 22.40
C ILE A 128 23.45 -14.90 22.49
N ASN A 129 24.33 -14.15 21.84
CA ASN A 129 25.76 -14.45 21.82
C ASN A 129 26.43 -14.12 23.17
N TYR A 130 27.73 -14.44 23.31
CA TYR A 130 28.50 -14.18 24.53
C TYR A 130 28.70 -12.68 24.83
N LEU A 131 28.40 -11.79 23.89
CA LEU A 131 28.40 -10.33 24.05
C LEU A 131 27.01 -9.80 24.45
N GLY A 132 25.99 -10.66 24.56
CA GLY A 132 24.62 -10.28 24.91
C GLY A 132 23.78 -9.80 23.72
N GLU A 133 24.25 -9.97 22.49
CA GLU A 133 23.54 -9.52 21.29
C GLU A 133 22.66 -10.64 20.72
N PRO A 134 21.40 -10.35 20.34
CA PRO A 134 20.52 -11.32 19.71
C PRO A 134 20.92 -11.55 18.25
N VAL A 135 21.29 -12.79 17.92
CA VAL A 135 21.63 -13.24 16.57
C VAL A 135 20.58 -14.24 16.10
N LEU A 136 19.88 -13.89 15.01
CA LEU A 136 18.96 -14.79 14.35
C LEU A 136 19.72 -15.62 13.30
N LYS A 137 19.81 -16.93 13.49
CA LYS A 137 20.33 -17.87 12.49
C LYS A 137 19.42 -17.88 11.27
N LYS A 138 20.04 -17.97 10.08
CA LYS A 138 19.29 -18.14 8.83
C LYS A 138 18.42 -19.39 8.95
N SER A 139 17.11 -19.23 8.76
CA SER A 139 16.21 -20.35 8.64
C SER A 139 16.56 -21.12 7.38
N VAL A 140 16.64 -22.46 7.49
CA VAL A 140 16.75 -23.31 6.31
C VAL A 140 15.39 -23.24 5.61
N ARG A 141 15.39 -23.05 4.29
CA ARG A 141 14.17 -23.07 3.49
C ARG A 141 13.45 -24.39 3.76
N HIS A 142 12.30 -24.31 4.44
CA HIS A 142 11.46 -25.48 4.62
C HIS A 142 10.95 -25.91 3.25
N GLU A 143 10.90 -27.22 3.00
CA GLU A 143 10.22 -27.72 1.82
C GLU A 143 8.78 -27.21 1.80
N LEU A 144 8.30 -26.84 0.61
CA LEU A 144 6.92 -26.37 0.45
C LEU A 144 5.98 -27.41 1.06
N SER A 145 5.09 -26.93 1.94
CA SER A 145 4.02 -27.76 2.48
C SER A 145 3.21 -28.36 1.32
N PRO A 146 2.70 -29.60 1.44
CA PRO A 146 1.89 -30.23 0.39
C PRO A 146 0.73 -29.33 -0.08
N ALA A 147 0.10 -28.58 0.83
CA ALA A 147 -0.95 -27.62 0.46
C ALA A 147 -0.43 -26.45 -0.41
N ALA A 148 0.77 -25.95 -0.12
CA ALA A 148 1.40 -24.89 -0.90
C ALA A 148 1.81 -25.36 -2.30
N LYS A 149 2.24 -26.63 -2.43
CA LYS A 149 2.52 -27.26 -3.73
C LYS A 149 1.26 -27.34 -4.60
N VAL A 150 0.14 -27.79 -4.03
CA VAL A 150 -1.17 -27.86 -4.72
C VAL A 150 -1.65 -26.48 -5.18
N LEU A 151 -1.51 -25.45 -4.33
CA LEU A 151 -1.88 -24.08 -4.69
C LEU A 151 -1.03 -23.52 -5.84
N LEU A 152 0.29 -23.76 -5.81
CA LEU A 152 1.18 -23.35 -6.90
C LEU A 152 0.80 -24.01 -8.23
N GLU A 153 0.52 -25.31 -8.23
CA GLU A 153 0.04 -26.02 -9.42
C GLU A 153 -1.30 -25.46 -9.93
N ALA A 154 -2.19 -25.03 -9.04
CA ALA A 154 -3.47 -24.45 -9.44
C ALA A 154 -3.29 -23.06 -10.06
N VAL A 155 -2.38 -22.24 -9.52
CA VAL A 155 -2.06 -20.90 -10.04
C VAL A 155 -1.37 -21.03 -11.41
N GLU A 156 -0.42 -21.95 -11.57
CA GLU A 156 0.25 -22.19 -12.87
C GLU A 156 -0.70 -22.67 -13.97
N LYS A 157 -1.82 -23.31 -13.62
CA LYS A 157 -2.83 -23.73 -14.61
C LYS A 157 -3.79 -22.60 -15.03
N LEU A 158 -3.83 -21.51 -14.29
CA LEU A 158 -4.72 -20.38 -14.54
C LEU A 158 -4.07 -19.26 -15.37
N PHE A 159 -2.74 -19.27 -15.49
CA PHE A 159 -1.93 -18.32 -16.27
C PHE A 159 -1.24 -19.04 -17.43
#